data_AF-A0A1G2Y2Y2-F1
#
_entry.id   AF-A0A1G2Y2Y2-F1
#
_cell.length_a   1.000
_cell.length_b   1.000
_cell.length_c   1.000
_cell.angle_alpha   90.00
_cell.angle_beta   90.00
_cell.angle_gamma   90.00
#
_symmetry.space_group_name_H-M   'P 1'
#
loop_
_entity.id
_entity.type
_entity.pdbx_description
1 polymer ?
#
loop_
_entity_poly.entity_id
_entity_poly.type
_entity_poly.pdbx_seq_one_letter_code
_entity_poly.pdbx_strand_id
1 'polypeptide(L)'
;MDETFENPKVVREDRPFLTGYMIIGILCAIAIALAIVGLASYSLMVSAITVIVLAAAFLLEGSSMVKFFQTSHRKSETAMETFELSAEVIGGAAGLVLGILALADILPVTLIAVSAIVYGAALILGSAFAPRFEESPQIKSGRTSLEILAGVVGVILGILALMNINPLALSLIAMIVLAVGTFLTEISIKNSVSKSYVRH
;
A
#
# COMPACT_ATOMS: atom_id res chain seq x y z
N MET A 1 -15.41 43.64 27.61
CA MET A 1 -14.06 43.53 27.04
C MET A 1 -13.62 42.11 27.28
N ASP A 2 -14.08 41.19 26.43
CA ASP A 2 -13.70 39.78 26.45
C ASP A 2 -12.73 39.57 25.30
N GLU A 3 -11.45 39.61 25.62
CA GLU A 3 -10.38 39.17 24.72
C GLU A 3 -10.44 37.63 24.66
N THR A 4 -11.16 37.12 23.67
CA THR A 4 -11.06 35.72 23.27
C THR A 4 -9.64 35.47 22.78
N PHE A 5 -8.86 34.77 23.60
CA PHE A 5 -7.58 34.19 23.24
C PHE A 5 -7.74 33.29 22.02
N GLU A 6 -7.49 33.85 20.85
CA GLU A 6 -7.23 33.12 19.62
C GLU A 6 -5.95 32.31 19.86
N ASN A 7 -6.10 31.00 20.06
CA ASN A 7 -5.02 30.07 20.36
C ASN A 7 -4.40 29.58 19.05
N PRO A 8 -3.22 30.08 18.63
CA PRO A 8 -2.59 29.64 17.39
C PRO A 8 -1.63 28.49 17.74
N LYS A 9 -2.18 27.31 18.05
CA LYS A 9 -1.38 26.09 18.26
C LYS A 9 -1.99 24.88 17.56
N VAL A 10 -2.19 24.96 16.24
CA VAL A 10 -2.47 23.77 15.41
C VAL A 10 -1.71 23.83 14.08
N VAL A 11 -0.44 24.26 14.07
CA VAL A 11 0.33 24.42 12.80
C VAL A 11 1.71 23.74 12.84
N ARG A 12 1.94 22.71 13.67
CA ARG A 12 3.30 22.10 13.78
C ARG A 12 3.41 20.57 13.69
N GLU A 13 2.36 19.81 13.42
CA GLU A 13 2.46 18.33 13.34
C GLU A 13 2.35 17.71 11.94
N ASP A 14 2.17 18.50 10.88
CA ASP A 14 1.82 17.93 9.56
C ASP A 14 3.03 17.58 8.66
N ARG A 15 4.23 18.08 9.00
CA ARG A 15 5.46 17.79 8.25
C ARG A 15 5.89 16.31 8.27
N PRO A 16 5.86 15.59 9.40
CA PRO A 16 6.21 14.16 9.41
C PRO A 16 5.24 13.32 8.57
N PHE A 17 3.97 13.73 8.45
CA PHE A 17 2.96 12.99 7.67
C PHE A 17 3.23 13.07 6.17
N LEU A 18 3.60 14.25 5.66
CA LEU A 18 3.96 14.42 4.23
C LEU A 18 5.22 13.63 3.83
N THR A 19 6.14 13.44 4.78
CA THR A 19 7.42 12.76 4.52
C THR A 19 7.23 11.25 4.29
N GLY A 20 6.29 10.62 5.00
CA GLY A 20 6.00 9.19 4.85
C GLY A 20 5.54 8.81 3.43
N TYR A 21 4.62 9.60 2.86
CA TYR A 21 4.10 9.37 1.51
C TYR A 21 5.15 9.48 0.40
N MET A 22 6.17 10.33 0.60
CA MET A 22 7.28 10.43 -0.35
C MET A 22 8.12 9.15 -0.39
N ILE A 23 8.32 8.51 0.76
CA ILE A 23 9.09 7.25 0.83
C ILE A 23 8.34 6.13 0.11
N ILE A 24 7.02 5.99 0.35
CA ILE A 24 6.19 4.98 -0.30
C ILE A 24 6.20 5.19 -1.81
N GLY A 25 6.04 6.44 -2.27
CA GLY A 25 6.11 6.75 -3.70
C GLY A 25 7.43 6.35 -4.34
N ILE A 26 8.56 6.60 -3.67
CA ILE A 26 9.89 6.19 -4.15
C ILE A 26 10.00 4.66 -4.20
N LEU A 27 9.56 3.95 -3.15
CA LEU A 27 9.58 2.49 -3.12
C LEU A 27 8.76 1.87 -4.26
N CYS A 28 7.57 2.41 -4.53
CA CYS A 28 6.74 1.93 -5.63
C CYS A 28 7.41 2.20 -6.99
N ALA A 29 8.01 3.38 -7.19
CA ALA A 29 8.76 3.67 -8.42
C ALA A 29 9.96 2.71 -8.62
N ILE A 30 10.69 2.39 -7.54
CA ILE A 30 11.77 1.40 -7.55
C ILE A 30 11.21 0.00 -7.89
N ALA A 31 10.10 -0.41 -7.26
CA ALA A 31 9.46 -1.70 -7.55
C ALA A 31 9.02 -1.80 -9.01
N ILE A 32 8.45 -0.75 -9.58
CA ILE A 32 8.07 -0.69 -11.00
C ILE A 32 9.31 -0.86 -11.88
N ALA A 33 10.37 -0.10 -11.63
CA ALA A 33 11.60 -0.17 -12.40
C ALA A 33 12.24 -1.57 -12.31
N LEU A 34 12.32 -2.15 -11.11
CA LEU A 34 12.84 -3.51 -10.91
C LEU A 34 11.98 -4.56 -11.59
N ALA A 35 10.65 -4.42 -11.55
CA ALA A 35 9.76 -5.35 -12.23
C ALA A 35 9.96 -5.32 -13.76
N ILE A 36 10.15 -4.13 -14.34
CA ILE A 36 10.47 -3.96 -15.77
C ILE A 36 11.83 -4.59 -16.10
N VAL A 37 12.85 -4.36 -15.28
CA VAL A 37 14.18 -4.97 -15.46
C VAL A 37 14.10 -6.50 -15.32
N GLY A 38 13.35 -7.00 -14.33
CA GLY A 38 13.11 -8.42 -14.14
C GLY A 38 12.41 -9.05 -15.35
N LEU A 39 11.48 -8.30 -15.97
CA LEU A 39 10.74 -8.76 -17.14
C LEU A 39 11.61 -8.77 -18.40
N ALA A 40 12.47 -7.76 -18.57
CA ALA A 40 13.39 -7.69 -19.70
C ALA A 40 14.51 -8.73 -19.62
N SER A 41 15.00 -9.03 -18.42
CA SER A 41 16.11 -9.96 -18.19
C SER A 41 15.67 -11.40 -17.88
N TYR A 42 14.38 -11.63 -17.63
CA TYR A 42 13.85 -12.90 -17.10
C TYR A 42 14.58 -13.38 -15.83
N SER A 43 15.04 -12.45 -14.99
CA SER A 43 15.83 -12.77 -13.80
C SER A 43 14.94 -13.02 -12.57
N LEU A 44 15.04 -14.24 -12.02
CA LEU A 44 14.37 -14.62 -10.77
C LEU A 44 14.86 -13.79 -9.58
N MET A 45 16.15 -13.46 -9.53
CA MET A 45 16.73 -12.67 -8.45
C MET A 45 16.14 -11.26 -8.40
N VAL A 46 16.04 -10.59 -9.55
CA VAL A 46 15.43 -9.24 -9.64
C VAL A 46 13.94 -9.29 -9.29
N SER A 47 13.26 -10.37 -9.67
CA SER A 47 11.85 -10.59 -9.34
C SER A 47 11.62 -10.74 -7.83
N ALA A 48 12.46 -11.51 -7.14
CA ALA A 48 12.38 -11.67 -5.69
C ALA A 48 12.70 -10.35 -4.95
N ILE A 49 13.68 -9.57 -5.41
CA ILE A 49 13.96 -8.24 -4.86
C ILE A 49 12.75 -7.31 -5.06
N THR A 50 12.09 -7.38 -6.22
CA THR A 50 10.86 -6.62 -6.49
C THR A 50 9.77 -6.93 -5.47
N VAL A 51 9.55 -8.22 -5.15
CA VAL A 51 8.60 -8.66 -4.11
C VAL A 51 8.93 -8.00 -2.78
N ILE A 52 10.21 -7.98 -2.37
CA ILE A 52 10.66 -7.42 -1.09
C ILE A 52 10.47 -5.90 -1.05
N VAL A 53 10.80 -5.18 -2.13
CA VAL A 53 10.61 -3.73 -2.20
C VAL A 53 9.13 -3.38 -2.12
N LEU A 54 8.26 -4.15 -2.79
CA LEU A 54 6.81 -3.95 -2.72
C LEU A 54 6.25 -4.27 -1.32
N ALA A 55 6.75 -5.30 -0.64
CA ALA A 55 6.41 -5.58 0.76
C ALA A 55 6.73 -4.39 1.68
N ALA A 56 7.91 -3.78 1.51
CA ALA A 56 8.29 -2.60 2.29
C ALA A 56 7.32 -1.42 2.06
N ALA A 57 6.85 -1.23 0.82
CA ALA A 57 5.84 -0.22 0.52
C ALA A 57 4.53 -0.50 1.27
N PHE A 58 4.01 -1.74 1.22
CA PHE A 58 2.76 -2.15 1.89
C PHE A 58 2.85 -2.05 3.43
N LEU A 59 3.99 -2.42 4.01
CA LEU A 59 4.23 -2.28 5.44
C LEU A 59 4.17 -0.82 5.90
N LEU A 60 4.76 0.09 5.12
CA LEU A 60 4.74 1.51 5.42
C LEU A 60 3.35 2.12 5.20
N GLU A 61 2.67 1.73 4.13
CA GLU A 61 1.31 2.17 3.81
C GLU A 61 0.35 1.82 4.94
N GLY A 62 0.31 0.55 5.36
CA GLY A 62 -0.54 0.10 6.46
C GLY A 62 -0.17 0.70 7.83
N SER A 63 1.11 1.01 8.07
CA SER A 63 1.54 1.66 9.32
C SER A 63 1.05 3.10 9.48
N SER A 64 0.78 3.80 8.38
CA SER A 64 0.29 5.18 8.41
C SER A 64 -1.13 5.29 8.96
N MET A 65 -1.95 4.25 8.77
CA MET A 65 -3.34 4.18 9.23
C MET A 65 -3.47 3.95 10.74
N VAL A 66 -2.57 3.17 11.34
CA VAL A 66 -2.62 2.80 12.77
C VAL A 66 -2.51 4.03 13.69
N LYS A 67 -1.72 5.05 13.29
CA LYS A 67 -1.57 6.29 14.07
C LYS A 67 -2.85 7.12 14.11
N PHE A 68 -3.69 7.00 13.10
CA PHE A 68 -4.95 7.74 13.02
C PHE A 68 -6.01 7.17 13.98
N PHE A 69 -6.07 5.83 14.11
CA PHE A 69 -6.99 5.15 15.02
C PHE A 69 -6.61 5.35 16.50
N GLN A 70 -5.31 5.35 16.84
CA GLN A 70 -4.86 5.66 18.20
C GLN A 70 -5.27 7.06 18.67
N THR A 71 -5.38 8.01 17.75
CA THR A 71 -5.78 9.39 18.09
C THR A 71 -7.30 9.52 18.23
N SER A 72 -8.10 8.67 17.55
CA SER A 72 -9.57 8.71 17.62
C SER A 72 -10.17 8.01 18.85
N HIS A 73 -9.50 7.03 19.46
CA HIS A 73 -10.05 6.26 20.58
C HIS A 73 -9.63 6.74 21.99
N ARG A 74 -9.60 8.05 22.25
CA ARG A 74 -9.35 8.60 23.61
C ARG A 74 -10.61 8.61 24.51
N LYS A 75 -11.45 7.56 24.45
CA LYS A 75 -12.52 7.34 25.44
C LYS A 75 -13.10 5.91 25.52
N SER A 76 -12.28 4.88 25.36
CA SER A 76 -12.69 3.51 25.74
C SER A 76 -11.75 2.94 26.79
N GLU A 77 -11.96 3.38 28.02
CA GLU A 77 -11.47 2.71 29.22
C GLU A 77 -12.10 1.30 29.22
N THR A 78 -11.28 0.25 29.28
CA THR A 78 -11.65 -1.19 29.23
C THR A 78 -11.88 -1.82 27.85
N ALA A 79 -10.80 -2.05 27.08
CA ALA A 79 -10.79 -3.12 26.09
C ALA A 79 -9.35 -3.54 25.78
N MET A 80 -9.10 -4.84 25.91
CA MET A 80 -7.95 -5.60 25.41
C MET A 80 -7.31 -4.93 24.18
N GLU A 81 -6.00 -4.63 24.24
CA GLU A 81 -5.20 -4.07 23.15
C GLU A 81 -5.27 -4.99 21.92
N THR A 82 -6.33 -4.84 21.12
CA THR A 82 -6.48 -5.53 19.85
C THR A 82 -5.70 -4.69 18.87
N PHE A 83 -4.49 -5.14 18.55
CA PHE A 83 -3.66 -4.53 17.52
C PHE A 83 -4.39 -4.69 16.19
N GLU A 84 -5.12 -3.65 15.78
CA GLU A 84 -5.80 -3.60 14.48
C GLU A 84 -4.73 -3.47 13.38
N LEU A 85 -4.28 -4.62 12.89
CA LEU A 85 -3.41 -4.71 11.74
C LEU A 85 -4.22 -4.49 10.47
N SER A 86 -3.82 -3.50 9.67
CA SER A 86 -4.40 -3.32 8.35
C SER A 86 -4.04 -4.51 7.44
N ALA A 87 -4.87 -4.78 6.44
CA ALA A 87 -4.64 -5.87 5.50
C ALA A 87 -3.31 -5.69 4.73
N GLU A 88 -2.91 -4.44 4.49
CA GLU A 88 -1.64 -4.07 3.86
C GLU A 88 -0.44 -4.44 4.74
N VAL A 89 -0.50 -4.23 6.07
CA VAL A 89 0.59 -4.65 6.96
C VAL A 89 0.74 -6.18 6.95
N ILE A 90 -0.37 -6.91 7.02
CA ILE A 90 -0.34 -8.38 7.00
C ILE A 90 0.18 -8.87 5.64
N GLY A 91 -0.34 -8.31 4.55
CA GLY A 91 0.08 -8.62 3.19
C GLY A 91 1.56 -8.29 2.93
N GLY A 92 2.03 -7.14 3.43
CA GLY A 92 3.42 -6.71 3.35
C GLY A 92 4.35 -7.63 4.14
N ALA A 93 3.98 -8.03 5.35
CA ALA A 93 4.76 -8.97 6.15
C ALA A 93 4.82 -10.36 5.50
N ALA A 94 3.68 -10.88 5.02
CA ALA A 94 3.63 -12.15 4.32
C ALA A 94 4.45 -12.12 3.03
N GLY A 95 4.30 -11.07 2.23
CA GLY A 95 5.07 -10.88 1.00
C GLY A 95 6.58 -10.71 1.24
N LEU A 96 6.97 -10.07 2.34
CA LEU A 96 8.38 -9.96 2.74
C LEU A 96 8.97 -11.35 2.98
N VAL A 97 8.28 -12.19 3.74
CA VAL A 97 8.71 -13.57 4.01
C VAL A 97 8.79 -14.38 2.70
N LEU A 98 7.77 -14.28 1.84
CA LEU A 98 7.76 -14.96 0.53
C LEU A 98 8.92 -14.50 -0.37
N GLY A 99 9.23 -13.21 -0.39
CA GLY A 99 10.35 -12.65 -1.14
C GLY A 99 11.71 -13.12 -0.61
N ILE A 100 11.89 -13.21 0.71
CA ILE A 100 13.10 -13.75 1.33
C ILE A 100 13.26 -15.24 0.99
N LEU A 101 12.20 -16.03 1.08
CA LEU A 101 12.23 -17.45 0.72
C LEU A 101 12.54 -17.64 -0.78
N ALA A 102 12.00 -16.77 -1.65
CA ALA A 102 12.32 -16.79 -3.07
C ALA A 102 13.80 -16.44 -3.34
N LEU A 103 14.40 -15.51 -2.58
CA LEU A 103 15.85 -15.23 -2.65
C LEU A 103 16.70 -16.39 -2.15
N ALA A 104 16.19 -17.19 -1.21
CA ALA A 104 16.82 -18.43 -0.75
C ALA A 104 16.64 -19.60 -1.74
N ASP A 105 16.13 -19.33 -2.96
CA ASP A 105 15.88 -20.30 -4.03
C ASP A 105 14.86 -21.39 -3.68
N ILE A 106 13.98 -21.12 -2.72
CA ILE A 106 12.89 -22.03 -2.33
C ILE A 106 11.72 -21.78 -3.27
N LEU A 107 11.54 -22.63 -4.28
CA LEU A 107 10.43 -22.57 -5.25
C LEU A 107 10.12 -21.14 -5.73
N PRO A 108 11.13 -20.38 -6.21
CA PRO A 108 11.02 -18.92 -6.39
C PRO A 108 9.88 -18.53 -7.31
N VAL A 109 9.69 -19.25 -8.42
CA VAL A 109 8.60 -19.01 -9.38
C VAL A 109 7.23 -19.08 -8.71
N THR A 110 7.01 -20.09 -7.86
CA THR A 110 5.75 -20.29 -7.15
C THR A 110 5.55 -19.23 -6.07
N LEU A 111 6.58 -18.94 -5.28
CA LEU A 111 6.47 -17.94 -4.20
C LEU A 111 6.26 -16.52 -4.72
N ILE A 112 6.86 -16.16 -5.85
CA ILE A 112 6.63 -14.84 -6.50
C ILE A 112 5.16 -14.74 -6.96
N ALA A 113 4.61 -15.79 -7.58
CA ALA A 113 3.21 -15.83 -7.99
C ALA A 113 2.25 -15.74 -6.79
N VAL A 114 2.53 -16.49 -5.71
CA VAL A 114 1.75 -16.42 -4.46
C VAL A 114 1.82 -15.03 -3.85
N SER A 115 2.97 -14.37 -3.90
CA SER A 115 3.13 -12.99 -3.40
C SER A 115 2.22 -12.01 -4.13
N ALA A 116 2.09 -12.13 -5.45
CA ALA A 116 1.16 -11.30 -6.23
C ALA A 116 -0.31 -11.50 -5.78
N ILE A 117 -0.71 -12.73 -5.47
CA ILE A 117 -2.04 -13.02 -4.93
C ILE A 117 -2.22 -12.39 -3.55
N VAL A 118 -1.23 -12.53 -2.66
CA VAL A 118 -1.26 -11.98 -1.30
C VAL A 118 -1.36 -10.46 -1.32
N TYR A 119 -0.55 -9.78 -2.13
CA TYR A 119 -0.63 -8.33 -2.30
C TYR A 119 -1.94 -7.89 -2.92
N GLY A 120 -2.44 -8.62 -3.92
CA GLY A 120 -3.72 -8.32 -4.53
C GLY A 120 -4.88 -8.44 -3.55
N ALA A 121 -4.89 -9.50 -2.73
CA ALA A 121 -5.86 -9.68 -1.67
C ALA A 121 -5.75 -8.59 -0.59
N ALA A 122 -4.53 -8.19 -0.23
CA ALA A 122 -4.29 -7.12 0.72
C ALA A 122 -4.87 -5.78 0.24
N LEU A 123 -4.72 -5.42 -1.04
CA LEU A 123 -5.33 -4.20 -1.59
C LEU A 123 -6.86 -4.26 -1.63
N ILE A 124 -7.43 -5.41 -2.00
CA ILE A 124 -8.90 -5.58 -2.01
C ILE A 124 -9.47 -5.42 -0.60
N LEU A 125 -8.82 -6.02 0.39
CA LEU A 125 -9.26 -5.94 1.78
C LEU A 125 -9.01 -4.55 2.37
N GLY A 126 -7.83 -3.98 2.15
CA GLY A 126 -7.45 -2.65 2.65
C GLY A 126 -8.40 -1.54 2.19
N SER A 127 -8.73 -1.55 0.90
CA SER A 127 -9.67 -0.60 0.30
C SER A 127 -11.13 -0.76 0.81
N ALA A 128 -11.53 -1.95 1.26
CA ALA A 128 -12.87 -2.20 1.79
C ALA A 128 -13.09 -1.60 3.19
N PHE A 129 -12.02 -1.48 3.99
CA PHE A 129 -12.08 -0.99 5.37
C PHE A 129 -11.69 0.49 5.52
N ALA A 130 -11.42 1.20 4.41
CA ALA A 130 -11.15 2.64 4.46
C ALA A 130 -12.35 3.40 5.06
N PRO A 131 -12.16 4.24 6.08
CA PRO A 131 -13.24 4.97 6.74
C PRO A 131 -13.98 5.84 5.72
N ARG A 132 -15.26 5.53 5.50
CA ARG A 132 -16.17 6.35 4.70
C ARG A 132 -16.59 7.53 5.56
N PHE A 133 -15.91 8.66 5.41
CA PHE A 133 -16.40 9.91 5.98
C PHE A 133 -17.72 10.25 5.28
N GLU A 134 -18.83 10.02 5.97
CA GLU A 134 -20.18 10.41 5.57
C GLU A 134 -20.31 11.94 5.61
N GLU A 135 -19.66 12.69 4.71
CA GLU A 135 -19.97 14.12 4.55
C GLU A 135 -19.48 14.67 3.21
N SER A 136 -20.21 14.29 2.13
CA SER A 136 -20.52 15.09 0.93
C SER A 136 -20.67 14.18 -0.31
N PRO A 137 -21.84 14.16 -0.98
CA PRO A 137 -22.11 13.31 -2.14
C PRO A 137 -21.30 13.68 -3.41
N GLN A 138 -20.39 14.66 -3.36
CA GLN A 138 -19.65 15.15 -4.54
C GLN A 138 -18.17 14.75 -4.60
N ILE A 139 -17.57 14.23 -3.52
CA ILE A 139 -16.22 13.65 -3.60
C ILE A 139 -16.37 12.13 -3.70
N LYS A 140 -16.72 11.66 -4.90
CA LYS A 140 -16.54 10.25 -5.25
C LYS A 140 -15.06 9.94 -5.09
N SER A 141 -14.69 9.32 -3.97
CA SER A 141 -13.33 8.90 -3.66
C SER A 141 -12.89 7.85 -4.67
N GLY A 142 -12.35 8.28 -5.81
CA GLY A 142 -11.84 7.41 -6.89
C GLY A 142 -10.65 6.54 -6.47
N ARG A 143 -10.17 6.73 -5.23
CA ARG A 143 -9.10 6.00 -4.57
C ARG A 143 -9.46 4.52 -4.39
N THR A 144 -10.69 4.24 -3.97
CA THR A 144 -11.14 2.87 -3.68
C THR A 144 -11.25 2.00 -4.94
N SER A 145 -11.63 2.55 -6.09
CA SER A 145 -11.85 1.73 -7.30
C SER A 145 -10.55 1.25 -7.95
N LEU A 146 -9.49 2.05 -7.92
CA LEU A 146 -8.21 1.70 -8.57
C LEU A 146 -7.43 0.66 -7.77
N GLU A 147 -7.42 0.76 -6.43
CA GLU A 147 -6.80 -0.24 -5.56
C GLU A 147 -7.49 -1.60 -5.68
N ILE A 148 -8.83 -1.63 -5.64
CA ILE A 148 -9.60 -2.87 -5.84
C ILE A 148 -9.27 -3.46 -7.22
N LEU A 149 -9.27 -2.64 -8.27
CA LEU A 149 -8.99 -3.12 -9.62
C LEU A 149 -7.56 -3.68 -9.73
N ALA A 150 -6.57 -2.95 -9.23
CA ALA A 150 -5.18 -3.42 -9.19
C ALA A 150 -5.05 -4.71 -8.40
N GLY A 151 -5.76 -4.81 -7.27
CA GLY A 151 -5.79 -6.02 -6.44
C GLY A 151 -6.40 -7.22 -7.15
N VAL A 152 -7.55 -7.04 -7.82
CA VAL A 152 -8.19 -8.09 -8.63
C VAL A 152 -7.29 -8.55 -9.76
N VAL A 153 -6.66 -7.62 -10.48
CA VAL A 153 -5.70 -7.96 -11.54
C VAL A 153 -4.51 -8.74 -10.96
N GLY A 154 -3.97 -8.32 -9.82
CA GLY A 154 -2.88 -9.02 -9.13
C GLY A 154 -3.24 -10.46 -8.77
N VAL A 155 -4.44 -10.68 -8.24
CA VAL A 155 -4.95 -12.02 -7.91
C VAL A 155 -5.11 -12.87 -9.17
N ILE A 156 -5.75 -12.35 -10.22
CA ILE A 156 -5.98 -13.09 -11.47
C ILE A 156 -4.64 -13.49 -12.12
N LEU A 157 -3.71 -12.54 -12.26
CA LEU A 157 -2.41 -12.81 -12.86
C LEU A 157 -1.57 -13.78 -12.02
N GLY A 158 -1.63 -13.68 -10.69
CA GLY A 158 -1.00 -14.64 -9.79
C GLY A 158 -1.56 -16.06 -9.93
N ILE A 159 -2.89 -16.21 -10.03
CA ILE A 159 -3.53 -17.51 -10.26
C ILE A 159 -3.12 -18.08 -11.63
N LEU A 160 -3.14 -17.29 -12.69
CA LEU A 160 -2.69 -17.73 -14.02
C LEU A 160 -1.22 -18.13 -14.03
N ALA A 161 -0.36 -17.44 -13.27
CA ALA A 161 1.03 -17.83 -13.09
C ALA A 161 1.15 -19.18 -12.36
N LEU A 162 0.34 -19.45 -11.34
CA LEU A 162 0.29 -20.76 -10.68
C LEU A 162 -0.19 -21.90 -11.60
N MET A 163 -0.98 -21.59 -12.62
CA MET A 163 -1.36 -22.53 -13.68
C MET A 163 -0.25 -22.77 -14.71
N ASN A 164 0.96 -22.25 -14.46
CA ASN A 164 2.14 -22.37 -15.32
C ASN A 164 2.00 -21.68 -16.69
N ILE A 165 1.13 -20.68 -16.81
CA ILE A 165 1.01 -19.85 -18.02
C ILE A 165 2.05 -18.73 -17.90
N ASN A 166 3.23 -18.91 -18.52
CA ASN A 166 4.35 -17.96 -18.50
C ASN A 166 4.54 -17.27 -17.12
N PRO A 167 4.83 -18.06 -16.08
CA PRO A 167 4.60 -17.68 -14.69
C PRO A 167 5.42 -16.45 -14.25
N LEU A 168 6.66 -16.34 -14.74
CA LEU A 168 7.54 -15.23 -14.39
C LEU A 168 7.02 -13.91 -14.97
N ALA A 169 6.64 -13.90 -16.25
CA ALA A 169 6.16 -12.71 -16.92
C ALA A 169 4.83 -12.23 -16.31
N LEU A 170 3.87 -13.13 -16.08
CA LEU A 170 2.59 -12.76 -15.48
C LEU A 170 2.75 -12.24 -14.05
N SER A 171 3.65 -12.83 -13.25
CA SER A 171 3.88 -12.36 -11.88
C SER A 171 4.53 -10.98 -11.85
N LEU A 172 5.47 -10.70 -12.75
CA LEU A 172 6.10 -9.38 -12.85
C LEU A 172 5.14 -8.31 -13.36
N ILE A 173 4.28 -8.65 -14.32
CA ILE A 173 3.20 -7.75 -14.75
C ILE A 173 2.25 -7.47 -13.58
N ALA A 174 1.92 -8.49 -12.77
CA ALA A 174 1.13 -8.30 -11.55
C ALA A 174 1.81 -7.32 -10.60
N MET A 175 3.12 -7.46 -10.35
CA MET A 175 3.88 -6.54 -9.50
C MET A 175 3.86 -5.10 -10.03
N ILE A 176 3.98 -4.90 -11.35
CA ILE A 176 3.86 -3.57 -11.96
C ILE A 176 2.49 -2.98 -11.67
N VAL A 177 1.42 -3.73 -11.94
CA VAL A 177 0.04 -3.24 -11.74
C VAL A 177 -0.23 -2.89 -10.28
N LEU A 178 0.19 -3.75 -9.35
CA LEU A 178 0.03 -3.53 -7.91
C LEU A 178 0.81 -2.29 -7.45
N ALA A 179 2.08 -2.15 -7.85
CA ALA A 179 2.92 -1.00 -7.50
C ALA A 179 2.43 0.31 -8.13
N VAL A 180 1.90 0.27 -9.36
CA VAL A 180 1.28 1.45 -10.00
C VAL A 180 -0.01 1.83 -9.28
N GLY A 181 -0.84 0.84 -8.89
CA GLY A 181 -2.06 1.06 -8.12
C GLY A 181 -1.78 1.83 -6.82
N THR A 182 -0.85 1.33 -6.00
CA THR A 182 -0.45 1.99 -4.75
C THR A 182 0.21 3.35 -5.00
N PHE A 183 1.09 3.46 -6.01
CA PHE A 183 1.74 4.73 -6.34
C PHE A 183 0.75 5.84 -6.71
N LEU A 184 -0.27 5.52 -7.52
CA LEU A 184 -1.28 6.49 -7.95
C LEU A 184 -2.19 6.92 -6.79
N THR A 185 -2.55 5.98 -5.91
CA THR A 185 -3.23 6.28 -4.66
C THR A 185 -2.48 7.34 -3.89
N GLU A 186 -1.18 7.13 -3.67
CA GLU A 186 -0.36 7.99 -2.83
C GLU A 186 -0.21 9.41 -3.39
N ILE A 187 -0.06 9.54 -4.71
CA ILE A 187 -0.06 10.83 -5.39
C ILE A 187 -1.40 11.56 -5.18
N SER A 188 -2.52 10.84 -5.22
CA SER A 188 -3.85 11.42 -5.05
C SER A 188 -4.05 12.01 -3.64
N ILE A 189 -3.55 11.33 -2.60
CA ILE A 189 -3.60 11.85 -1.22
C ILE A 189 -2.77 13.11 -1.10
N LYS A 190 -1.51 13.07 -1.58
CA LYS A 190 -0.58 14.18 -1.48
C LYS A 190 -1.15 15.44 -2.13
N ASN A 191 -1.76 15.30 -3.31
CA ASN A 191 -2.41 16.40 -4.01
C ASN A 191 -3.64 16.93 -3.26
N SER A 192 -4.43 16.06 -2.65
CA SER A 192 -5.60 16.44 -1.87
C SER A 192 -5.21 17.24 -0.61
N VAL A 193 -4.19 16.79 0.12
CA VAL A 193 -3.67 17.47 1.31
C VAL A 193 -3.06 18.84 0.96
N SER A 194 -2.28 18.92 -0.13
CA SER A 194 -1.68 20.18 -0.59
C SER A 194 -2.73 21.24 -0.95
N LYS A 195 -3.84 20.85 -1.60
CA LYS A 195 -4.92 21.79 -1.94
C LYS A 195 -5.63 22.36 -0.70
N SER A 196 -5.80 21.57 0.35
CA SER A 196 -6.39 22.06 1.60
C SER A 196 -5.53 23.11 2.29
N TYR A 197 -4.21 23.02 2.15
CA TYR A 197 -3.26 23.99 2.70
C TYR A 197 -3.28 25.36 2.01
N VAL A 198 -3.64 25.42 0.72
CA VAL A 198 -3.64 26.68 -0.06
C VAL A 198 -4.96 27.46 0.10
N ARG A 199 -5.99 26.85 0.70
CA ARG A 199 -7.30 27.52 0.94
C ARG A 199 -7.41 28.22 2.30
N HIS A 200 -6.34 28.24 3.10
CA HIS A 200 -6.23 29.01 4.33
C HIS A 200 -5.11 30.05 4.18
#